data_AF-A0A673MMW2-F1
#
_entry.id   AF-A0A673MMW2-F1
#
_cell.length_a   1.000
_cell.length_b   1.000
_cell.length_c   1.000
_cell.angle_alpha   90.00
_cell.angle_beta   90.00
_cell.angle_gamma   90.00
#
_symmetry.space_group_name_H-M   'P 1'
#
loop_
_entity.id
_entity.type
_entity.pdbx_description
1 polymer ?
#
loop_
_entity_poly.entity_id
_entity_poly.type
_entity_poly.pdbx_seq_one_letter_code
_entity_poly.pdbx_strand_id
1 'polypeptide(L)'
;MGSHVCRKQIVRWMWRWSVCPVAVSSGHMPFCSTQQEPHQANPSHTSQVTHSPGNQLTLCSLLEMGFSESQAKEMHEGAMKSRGKHVPSVLTALLLLGLNPSSILKIMQKCPEVYSLKGADLQQHIDHLRKMGLVEGSLQRMISRYPEVMLLSVKRVNMVSRLLREKCLFTIHQVTDILRDSPEVLEEDLAKLEYKFQYAYFRMGVRQPEMVKAKLFRLSLSELRCRHCFLERRGLYQTPDKKGQTLILNPPLKDILCVSKETYLTQVAMGTAEEFHVFRKLMAREQEAEGREDEYSIDEELGEDKDDDDDNGLHRKKRHWNTGYKKDRK
;
A
#
# COMPACT_ATOMS: atom_id res chain seq x y z
N MET A 1 18.06 3.92 11.07
CA MET A 1 17.20 4.80 11.90
C MET A 1 15.74 4.34 11.98
N GLY A 2 15.15 3.62 11.00
CA GLY A 2 13.76 3.13 11.08
C GLY A 2 13.49 1.85 11.91
N SER A 3 14.44 1.33 12.68
CA SER A 3 14.30 0.06 13.43
C SER A 3 13.98 0.24 14.92
N HIS A 4 14.27 1.42 15.50
CA HIS A 4 14.05 1.68 16.93
C HIS A 4 12.63 2.16 17.24
N VAL A 5 12.02 2.93 16.33
CA VAL A 5 10.64 3.42 16.48
C VAL A 5 9.62 2.27 16.50
N CYS A 6 9.75 1.28 15.61
CA CYS A 6 8.84 0.12 15.59
C CYS A 6 9.01 -0.83 16.80
N ARG A 7 10.19 -0.88 17.43
CA ARG A 7 10.39 -1.70 18.64
C ARG A 7 9.68 -1.12 19.86
N LYS A 8 9.67 0.21 20.01
CA LYS A 8 9.00 0.89 21.14
C LYS A 8 7.48 0.71 21.10
N GLN A 9 6.86 0.77 19.90
CA GLN A 9 5.42 0.52 19.78
C GLN A 9 5.05 -0.92 20.19
N ILE A 10 5.81 -1.94 19.76
CA ILE A 10 5.55 -3.37 20.10
C ILE A 10 5.52 -3.62 21.63
N VAL A 11 6.42 -3.00 22.38
CA VAL A 11 6.51 -3.17 23.86
C VAL A 11 5.35 -2.47 24.58
N ARG A 12 4.82 -1.37 24.03
CA ARG A 12 3.71 -0.59 24.62
C ARG A 12 2.35 -1.32 24.54
N TRP A 13 2.14 -2.21 23.56
CA TRP A 13 0.90 -3.02 23.45
C TRP A 13 0.69 -3.98 24.64
N MET A 14 1.75 -4.36 25.34
CA MET A 14 1.66 -5.31 26.46
C MET A 14 1.21 -4.67 27.79
N TRP A 15 1.24 -3.34 27.91
CA TRP A 15 1.15 -2.67 29.22
C TRP A 15 0.02 -1.65 29.39
N ARG A 16 -0.73 -1.27 28.34
CA ARG A 16 -1.53 -0.01 28.37
C ARG A 16 -3.05 -0.14 28.30
N TRP A 17 -3.65 -1.29 28.55
CA TRP A 17 -5.11 -1.44 28.66
C TRP A 17 -5.64 -1.31 30.09
N SER A 18 -5.05 -0.43 30.88
CA SER A 18 -5.59 -0.03 32.19
C SER A 18 -5.41 1.47 32.40
N VAL A 19 -6.54 2.17 32.28
CA VAL A 19 -6.87 3.53 32.77
C VAL A 19 -6.40 4.73 31.94
N CYS A 20 -7.37 5.58 31.57
CA CYS A 20 -7.21 6.93 30.98
C CYS A 20 -7.62 8.01 31.99
N PRO A 21 -7.11 9.25 31.86
CA PRO A 21 -8.03 10.37 31.68
C PRO A 21 -7.58 11.40 30.60
N VAL A 22 -8.56 12.21 30.20
CA VAL A 22 -8.66 13.07 29.00
C VAL A 22 -8.33 14.53 29.34
N ALA A 23 -7.78 15.28 28.37
CA ALA A 23 -7.87 16.75 28.33
C ALA A 23 -8.01 17.27 26.88
N VAL A 24 -8.69 18.41 26.73
CA VAL A 24 -9.27 19.02 25.50
C VAL A 24 -8.76 20.46 25.35
N SER A 25 -8.53 20.96 24.11
CA SER A 25 -8.81 22.35 23.63
C SER A 25 -8.24 22.56 22.20
N SER A 26 -9.03 22.95 21.17
CA SER A 26 -9.26 24.30 20.55
C SER A 26 -8.04 24.91 19.83
N GLY A 27 -8.06 25.50 18.62
CA GLY A 27 -9.10 25.83 17.64
C GLY A 27 -8.55 26.78 16.54
N HIS A 28 -9.27 26.82 15.40
CA HIS A 28 -9.43 27.90 14.39
C HIS A 28 -8.30 28.36 13.44
N MET A 29 -8.69 28.47 12.15
CA MET A 29 -8.04 29.14 11.00
C MET A 29 -9.07 30.07 10.33
N PRO A 30 -8.68 31.15 9.63
CA PRO A 30 -9.58 31.89 8.74
C PRO A 30 -9.23 31.83 7.24
N PHE A 31 -10.28 32.05 6.45
CA PHE A 31 -10.42 32.17 4.99
C PHE A 31 -10.14 33.61 4.49
N CYS A 32 -9.83 33.82 3.19
CA CYS A 32 -10.67 34.58 2.22
C CYS A 32 -10.10 34.66 0.78
N SER A 33 -11.04 34.86 -0.18
CA SER A 33 -11.00 34.96 -1.66
C SER A 33 -10.20 36.18 -2.23
N THR A 34 -9.97 36.47 -3.52
CA THR A 34 -10.83 36.43 -4.75
C THR A 34 -10.01 36.85 -6.01
N GLN A 35 -10.40 36.37 -7.22
CA GLN A 35 -10.40 36.93 -8.63
C GLN A 35 -9.32 37.97 -9.10
N GLN A 36 -8.85 38.12 -10.36
CA GLN A 36 -9.46 38.04 -11.71
C GLN A 36 -8.34 38.20 -12.82
N GLU A 37 -8.55 37.71 -14.04
CA GLU A 37 -7.85 38.01 -15.33
C GLU A 37 -8.40 39.34 -15.97
N PRO A 38 -8.00 39.90 -17.17
CA PRO A 38 -7.33 39.31 -18.38
C PRO A 38 -6.37 40.23 -19.21
N HIS A 39 -5.80 39.71 -20.33
CA HIS A 39 -5.81 40.26 -21.72
C HIS A 39 -4.53 40.04 -22.61
N GLN A 40 -4.74 39.27 -23.70
CA GLN A 40 -4.40 39.46 -25.15
C GLN A 40 -2.98 39.69 -25.75
N ALA A 41 -2.70 38.81 -26.76
CA ALA A 41 -2.24 39.06 -28.15
C ALA A 41 -0.80 38.66 -28.62
N ASN A 42 -0.83 37.64 -29.51
CA ASN A 42 0.06 37.11 -30.59
C ASN A 42 0.87 38.13 -31.46
N PRO A 43 1.77 37.74 -32.42
CA PRO A 43 1.79 36.48 -33.23
C PRO A 43 3.15 35.86 -33.70
N SER A 44 2.99 34.61 -34.21
CA SER A 44 3.60 33.95 -35.39
C SER A 44 5.10 33.64 -35.51
N HIS A 45 5.43 32.34 -35.59
CA HIS A 45 6.34 31.80 -36.61
C HIS A 45 5.93 30.38 -37.04
N THR A 46 5.76 30.25 -38.35
CA THR A 46 5.50 29.05 -39.14
C THR A 46 6.70 28.10 -39.11
N SER A 47 6.48 26.82 -38.85
CA SER A 47 7.43 25.76 -39.24
C SER A 47 6.66 24.48 -39.54
N GLN A 48 6.70 24.12 -40.81
CA GLN A 48 6.15 22.90 -41.38
C GLN A 48 6.86 21.69 -40.77
N VAL A 49 6.09 20.77 -40.18
CA VAL A 49 6.58 19.46 -39.78
C VAL A 49 6.04 18.44 -40.79
N THR A 50 6.95 17.92 -41.59
CA THR A 50 6.77 16.74 -42.44
C THR A 50 6.47 15.54 -41.54
N HIS A 51 5.20 15.10 -41.51
CA HIS A 51 4.81 13.90 -40.78
C HIS A 51 5.11 12.65 -41.62
N SER A 52 5.96 11.75 -41.11
CA SER A 52 6.12 10.41 -41.68
C SER A 52 4.82 9.60 -41.49
N PRO A 53 4.28 8.89 -42.50
CA PRO A 53 2.95 8.26 -42.42
C PRO A 53 2.86 6.95 -41.62
N GLY A 54 3.95 6.46 -41.03
CA GLY A 54 4.04 5.05 -40.61
C GLY A 54 3.43 4.63 -39.27
N ASN A 55 2.87 5.54 -38.46
CA ASN A 55 2.50 5.24 -37.06
C ASN A 55 1.13 5.77 -36.61
N GLN A 56 0.26 6.19 -37.54
CA GLN A 56 -1.07 6.70 -37.17
C GLN A 56 -2.02 5.54 -36.88
N LEU A 57 -2.66 5.56 -35.70
CA LEU A 57 -3.74 4.65 -35.36
C LEU A 57 -4.95 5.01 -36.22
N THR A 58 -5.40 4.11 -37.09
CA THR A 58 -6.58 4.31 -37.95
C THR A 58 -7.74 3.41 -37.52
N LEU A 59 -8.98 3.78 -37.88
CA LEU A 59 -10.15 2.93 -37.62
C LEU A 59 -9.99 1.54 -38.26
N CYS A 60 -9.47 1.45 -39.50
CA CYS A 60 -9.22 0.17 -40.16
C CYS A 60 -8.24 -0.70 -39.37
N SER A 61 -7.12 -0.13 -38.89
CA SER A 61 -6.15 -0.89 -38.08
C SER A 61 -6.76 -1.44 -36.79
N LEU A 62 -7.70 -0.71 -36.17
CA LEU A 62 -8.40 -1.17 -34.97
C LEU A 62 -9.37 -2.32 -35.29
N LEU A 63 -10.08 -2.25 -36.43
CA LEU A 63 -10.94 -3.34 -36.88
C LEU A 63 -10.12 -4.61 -37.18
N GLU A 64 -8.96 -4.48 -37.82
CA GLU A 64 -8.03 -5.59 -38.07
C GLU A 64 -7.49 -6.22 -36.77
N MET A 65 -7.33 -5.41 -35.72
CA MET A 65 -6.98 -5.88 -34.37
C MET A 65 -8.15 -6.57 -33.63
N GLY A 66 -9.34 -6.64 -34.24
CA GLY A 66 -10.51 -7.33 -33.70
C GLY A 66 -11.46 -6.46 -32.87
N PHE A 67 -11.29 -5.14 -32.86
CA PHE A 67 -12.24 -4.23 -32.23
C PHE A 67 -13.53 -4.16 -33.05
N SER A 68 -14.70 -4.03 -32.40
CA SER A 68 -15.93 -3.68 -33.11
C SER A 68 -15.86 -2.24 -33.64
N GLU A 69 -16.72 -1.89 -34.59
CA GLU A 69 -16.75 -0.53 -35.15
C GLU A 69 -16.98 0.55 -34.07
N SER A 70 -17.88 0.29 -33.12
CA SER A 70 -18.12 1.18 -31.98
C SER A 70 -16.88 1.33 -31.10
N GLN A 71 -16.21 0.22 -30.77
CA GLN A 71 -15.00 0.22 -29.96
C GLN A 71 -13.83 0.91 -30.66
N ALA A 72 -13.69 0.72 -31.98
CA ALA A 72 -12.65 1.35 -32.78
C ALA A 72 -12.82 2.87 -32.81
N LYS A 73 -14.05 3.36 -32.98
CA LYS A 73 -14.36 4.81 -32.92
C LYS A 73 -13.98 5.40 -31.57
N GLU A 74 -14.39 4.75 -30.49
CA GLU A 74 -14.12 5.22 -29.13
C GLU A 74 -12.63 5.20 -28.80
N MET A 75 -11.93 4.11 -29.13
CA MET A 75 -10.49 3.97 -28.95
C MET A 75 -9.71 5.04 -29.73
N HIS A 76 -10.09 5.27 -30.98
CA HIS A 76 -9.47 6.28 -31.83
C HIS A 76 -9.66 7.69 -31.27
N GLU A 77 -10.87 8.02 -30.80
CA GLU A 77 -11.16 9.30 -30.15
C GLU A 77 -10.32 9.48 -28.87
N GLY A 78 -10.23 8.45 -28.03
CA GLY A 78 -9.38 8.47 -26.82
C GLY A 78 -7.89 8.67 -27.14
N ALA A 79 -7.38 8.01 -28.18
CA ALA A 79 -6.00 8.15 -28.65
C ALA A 79 -5.71 9.58 -29.15
N MET A 80 -6.67 10.19 -29.87
CA MET A 80 -6.53 11.57 -30.35
C MET A 80 -6.53 12.58 -29.20
N LYS A 81 -7.45 12.43 -28.23
CA LYS A 81 -7.54 13.30 -27.05
C LYS A 81 -6.27 13.27 -26.20
N SER A 82 -5.70 12.09 -26.00
CA SER A 82 -4.48 11.88 -25.22
C SER A 82 -3.18 12.25 -25.97
N ARG A 83 -3.26 12.52 -27.29
CA ARG A 83 -2.12 12.74 -28.18
C ARG A 83 -1.06 11.61 -28.08
N GLY A 84 -1.52 10.38 -27.82
CA GLY A 84 -0.67 9.22 -27.62
C GLY A 84 0.04 8.81 -28.92
N LYS A 85 1.36 8.90 -28.96
CA LYS A 85 2.16 8.59 -30.17
C LYS A 85 2.43 7.09 -30.38
N HIS A 86 2.28 6.29 -29.33
CA HIS A 86 2.69 4.88 -29.30
C HIS A 86 1.50 3.93 -29.07
N VAL A 87 0.28 4.43 -29.23
CA VAL A 87 -0.95 3.67 -28.96
C VAL A 87 -1.00 2.35 -29.74
N PRO A 88 -0.68 2.27 -31.05
CA PRO A 88 -0.67 0.98 -31.76
C PRO A 88 0.24 -0.07 -31.11
N SER A 89 1.44 0.34 -30.66
CA SER A 89 2.40 -0.56 -29.98
C SER A 89 1.91 -0.99 -28.60
N VAL A 90 1.27 -0.08 -27.85
CA VAL A 90 0.63 -0.40 -26.56
C VAL A 90 -0.49 -1.42 -26.75
N LEU A 91 -1.39 -1.19 -27.71
CA LEU A 91 -2.48 -2.12 -28.04
C LEU A 91 -1.94 -3.50 -28.43
N THR A 92 -0.89 -3.54 -29.25
CA THR A 92 -0.22 -4.79 -29.64
C THR A 92 0.32 -5.55 -28.43
N ALA A 93 1.01 -4.88 -27.50
CA ALA A 93 1.52 -5.51 -26.29
C ALA A 93 0.39 -6.08 -25.41
N LEU A 94 -0.73 -5.36 -25.28
CA LEU A 94 -1.89 -5.81 -24.51
C LEU A 94 -2.62 -7.00 -25.18
N LEU A 95 -2.71 -7.02 -26.51
CA LEU A 95 -3.25 -8.16 -27.26
C LEU A 95 -2.34 -9.40 -27.13
N LEU A 96 -1.02 -9.23 -27.25
CA LEU A 96 -0.04 -10.31 -27.05
C LEU A 96 0.00 -10.83 -25.61
N LEU A 97 -0.37 -9.99 -24.64
CA LEU A 97 -0.63 -10.42 -23.28
C LEU A 97 -1.90 -11.29 -23.17
N GLY A 98 -2.77 -11.31 -24.18
CA GLY A 98 -3.99 -12.11 -24.22
C GLY A 98 -5.24 -11.37 -23.72
N LEU A 99 -5.20 -10.04 -23.64
CA LEU A 99 -6.40 -9.24 -23.36
C LEU A 99 -7.21 -9.07 -24.64
N ASN A 100 -8.53 -9.22 -24.54
CA ASN A 100 -9.42 -8.97 -25.68
C ASN A 100 -9.69 -7.46 -25.87
N PRO A 101 -10.08 -7.04 -27.09
CA PRO A 101 -10.37 -5.64 -27.42
C PRO A 101 -11.32 -4.94 -26.43
N SER A 102 -12.40 -5.61 -26.03
CA SER A 102 -13.37 -5.08 -25.05
C SER A 102 -12.73 -4.80 -23.68
N SER A 103 -11.80 -5.64 -23.24
CA SER A 103 -11.08 -5.47 -21.97
C SER A 103 -10.04 -4.36 -22.08
N ILE A 104 -9.34 -4.28 -23.21
CA ILE A 104 -8.36 -3.22 -23.49
C ILE A 104 -9.05 -1.85 -23.47
N LEU A 105 -10.17 -1.70 -24.16
CA LEU A 105 -10.92 -0.45 -24.16
C LEU A 105 -11.34 -0.04 -22.73
N LYS A 106 -11.86 -0.97 -21.93
CA LYS A 106 -12.21 -0.73 -20.51
C LYS A 106 -11.00 -0.30 -19.67
N ILE A 107 -9.85 -0.93 -19.88
CA ILE A 107 -8.59 -0.57 -19.22
C ILE A 107 -8.21 0.87 -19.55
N MET A 108 -8.27 1.25 -20.83
CA MET A 108 -7.89 2.58 -21.28
C MET A 108 -8.90 3.67 -20.87
N GLN A 109 -10.18 3.33 -20.71
CA GLN A 109 -11.18 4.22 -20.11
C GLN A 109 -10.92 4.41 -18.61
N LYS A 110 -10.59 3.34 -17.89
CA LYS A 110 -10.34 3.38 -16.45
C LYS A 110 -9.03 4.11 -16.13
N CYS A 111 -8.01 3.95 -16.96
CA CYS A 111 -6.68 4.53 -16.78
C CYS A 111 -6.19 5.15 -18.09
N PRO A 112 -6.58 6.41 -18.38
CA PRO A 112 -6.22 7.12 -19.60
C PRO A 112 -4.71 7.36 -19.76
N GLU A 113 -3.93 7.31 -18.68
CA GLU A 113 -2.47 7.45 -18.72
C GLU A 113 -1.81 6.35 -19.57
N VAL A 114 -2.49 5.21 -19.75
CA VAL A 114 -2.03 4.10 -20.61
C VAL A 114 -1.84 4.55 -22.06
N TYR A 115 -2.60 5.54 -22.54
CA TYR A 115 -2.42 6.08 -23.91
C TYR A 115 -1.04 6.75 -24.11
N SER A 116 -0.41 7.21 -23.02
CA SER A 116 0.88 7.91 -23.06
C SER A 116 2.08 6.96 -22.93
N LEU A 117 1.84 5.67 -22.65
CA LEU A 117 2.91 4.68 -22.51
C LEU A 117 3.59 4.38 -23.85
N LYS A 118 4.84 3.94 -23.78
CA LYS A 118 5.55 3.35 -24.93
C LYS A 118 5.36 1.84 -24.92
N GLY A 119 5.07 1.25 -26.07
CA GLY A 119 4.86 -0.21 -26.18
C GLY A 119 6.06 -1.03 -25.70
N ALA A 120 7.30 -0.58 -25.96
CA ALA A 120 8.51 -1.26 -25.50
C ALA A 120 8.66 -1.25 -23.97
N ASP A 121 8.42 -0.09 -23.34
CA ASP A 121 8.51 0.06 -21.88
C ASP A 121 7.43 -0.78 -21.18
N LEU A 122 6.21 -0.77 -21.73
CA LEU A 122 5.12 -1.61 -21.26
C LEU A 122 5.46 -3.11 -21.38
N GLN A 123 6.02 -3.53 -22.50
CA GLN A 123 6.40 -4.93 -22.70
C GLN A 123 7.50 -5.37 -21.72
N GLN A 124 8.52 -4.54 -21.52
CA GLN A 124 9.57 -4.80 -20.51
C GLN A 124 8.99 -4.94 -19.11
N HIS A 125 8.02 -4.08 -18.77
CA HIS A 125 7.35 -4.13 -17.47
C HIS A 125 6.49 -5.39 -17.31
N ILE A 126 5.74 -5.77 -18.35
CA ILE A 126 4.98 -7.04 -18.39
C ILE A 126 5.91 -8.24 -18.17
N ASP A 127 7.07 -8.26 -18.84
CA ASP A 127 8.04 -9.35 -18.70
C ASP A 127 8.66 -9.38 -17.30
N HIS A 128 8.87 -8.22 -16.69
CA HIS A 128 9.30 -8.14 -15.29
C HIS A 128 8.25 -8.72 -14.33
N LEU A 129 6.97 -8.35 -14.49
CA LEU A 129 5.87 -8.89 -13.68
C LEU A 129 5.75 -10.42 -13.84
N ARG A 130 5.91 -10.95 -15.06
CA ARG A 130 5.96 -12.40 -15.32
C ARG A 130 7.11 -13.08 -14.57
N LYS A 131 8.30 -12.48 -14.55
CA LYS A 131 9.46 -13.00 -13.78
C LYS A 131 9.21 -13.06 -12.28
N MET A 132 8.28 -12.27 -11.75
CA MET A 132 7.83 -12.36 -10.35
C MET A 132 6.79 -13.46 -10.10
N GLY A 133 6.49 -14.30 -11.09
CA GLY A 133 5.54 -15.41 -10.97
C GLY A 133 4.10 -15.06 -11.34
N LEU A 134 3.82 -13.85 -11.85
CA LEU A 134 2.49 -13.48 -12.35
C LEU A 134 2.27 -14.06 -13.76
N VAL A 135 1.89 -15.33 -13.82
CA VAL A 135 1.70 -16.12 -15.05
C VAL A 135 0.25 -16.62 -15.19
N GLU A 136 -0.06 -17.42 -16.22
CA GLU A 136 -1.32 -18.19 -16.34
C GLU A 136 -2.62 -17.39 -16.16
N GLY A 137 -2.78 -16.30 -16.90
CA GLY A 137 -4.00 -15.48 -16.81
C GLY A 137 -4.04 -14.55 -15.59
N SER A 138 -3.16 -14.73 -14.60
CA SER A 138 -3.19 -13.94 -13.36
C SER A 138 -2.79 -12.48 -13.61
N LEU A 139 -1.79 -12.24 -14.46
CA LEU A 139 -1.36 -10.91 -14.85
C LEU A 139 -2.44 -10.16 -15.64
N GLN A 140 -3.12 -10.85 -16.56
CA GLN A 140 -4.26 -10.32 -17.31
C GLN A 140 -5.37 -9.90 -16.36
N ARG A 141 -5.76 -10.78 -15.43
CA ARG A 141 -6.77 -10.47 -14.41
C ARG A 141 -6.37 -9.33 -13.50
N MET A 142 -5.09 -9.23 -13.14
CA MET A 142 -4.55 -8.11 -12.36
C MET A 142 -4.68 -6.81 -13.13
N ILE A 143 -4.13 -6.72 -14.35
CA ILE A 143 -4.15 -5.49 -15.16
C ILE A 143 -5.58 -5.06 -15.48
N SER A 144 -6.49 -6.00 -15.77
CA SER A 144 -7.91 -5.66 -15.99
C SER A 144 -8.59 -5.07 -14.77
N ARG A 145 -8.20 -5.46 -13.54
CA ARG A 145 -8.76 -4.93 -12.30
C ARG A 145 -8.03 -3.68 -11.81
N TYR A 146 -6.73 -3.62 -12.04
CA TYR A 146 -5.81 -2.58 -11.54
C TYR A 146 -4.82 -2.18 -12.65
N PRO A 147 -5.28 -1.42 -13.67
CA PRO A 147 -4.43 -0.94 -14.77
C PRO A 147 -3.19 -0.15 -14.34
N GLU A 148 -3.28 0.54 -13.21
CA GLU A 148 -2.28 1.45 -12.65
C GLU A 148 -0.95 0.72 -12.39
N VAL A 149 -0.98 -0.61 -12.22
CA VAL A 149 0.24 -1.45 -12.12
C VAL A 149 1.18 -1.25 -13.31
N MET A 150 0.66 -0.92 -14.50
CA MET A 150 1.46 -0.69 -15.71
C MET A 150 2.21 0.65 -15.69
N LEU A 151 1.77 1.60 -14.86
CA LEU A 151 2.40 2.92 -14.71
C LEU A 151 3.51 2.92 -13.65
N LEU A 152 3.51 1.93 -12.77
CA LEU A 152 4.48 1.83 -11.70
C LEU A 152 5.85 1.43 -12.21
N SER A 153 6.90 2.03 -11.66
CA SER A 153 8.28 1.66 -12.02
C SER A 153 8.65 0.27 -11.53
N VAL A 154 9.46 -0.45 -12.32
CA VAL A 154 10.11 -1.71 -11.90
C VAL A 154 10.85 -1.56 -10.56
N LYS A 155 11.47 -0.40 -10.31
CA LYS A 155 12.13 -0.09 -9.04
C LYS A 155 11.16 -0.16 -7.86
N ARG A 156 9.98 0.44 -8.01
CA ARG A 156 8.95 0.46 -6.98
C ARG A 156 8.45 -0.94 -6.67
N VAL A 157 8.17 -1.74 -7.70
CA VAL A 157 7.77 -3.14 -7.57
C VAL A 157 8.81 -3.94 -6.79
N ASN A 158 10.10 -3.79 -7.16
CA ASN A 158 11.20 -4.45 -6.44
C ASN A 158 11.32 -4.03 -4.98
N MET A 159 11.10 -2.74 -4.66
CA MET A 159 11.15 -2.26 -3.28
C MET A 159 10.08 -2.92 -2.40
N VAL A 160 8.84 -3.03 -2.90
CA VAL A 160 7.74 -3.68 -2.17
C VAL A 160 7.97 -5.18 -2.05
N SER A 161 8.37 -5.85 -3.15
CA SER A 161 8.72 -7.27 -3.12
C SER A 161 9.85 -7.58 -2.13
N ARG A 162 10.86 -6.71 -2.07
CA ARG A 162 11.97 -6.84 -1.12
C ARG A 162 11.51 -6.64 0.32
N LEU A 163 10.67 -5.63 0.59
CA LEU A 163 10.09 -5.41 1.91
C LEU A 163 9.33 -6.66 2.40
N LEU A 164 8.43 -7.18 1.56
CA LEU A 164 7.61 -8.35 1.91
C LEU A 164 8.46 -9.61 2.14
N ARG A 165 9.51 -9.83 1.34
CA ARG A 165 10.40 -10.99 1.49
C ARG A 165 11.35 -10.87 2.67
N GLU A 166 12.03 -9.74 2.81
CA GLU A 166 13.18 -9.62 3.72
C GLU A 166 12.76 -9.15 5.10
N LYS A 167 11.78 -8.24 5.19
CA LYS A 167 11.31 -7.73 6.49
C LYS A 167 10.09 -8.49 7.01
N CYS A 168 9.15 -8.83 6.12
CA CYS A 168 7.93 -9.53 6.51
C CYS A 168 8.03 -11.07 6.40
N LEU A 169 9.16 -11.56 5.85
CA LEU A 169 9.48 -12.99 5.74
C LEU A 169 8.44 -13.82 4.97
N PHE A 170 7.77 -13.21 3.99
CA PHE A 170 6.94 -13.95 3.04
C PHE A 170 7.81 -14.72 2.05
N THR A 171 7.37 -15.92 1.69
CA THR A 171 7.99 -16.68 0.59
C THR A 171 7.77 -15.98 -0.75
N ILE A 172 8.56 -16.33 -1.77
CA ILE A 172 8.39 -15.79 -3.13
C ILE A 172 6.96 -16.00 -3.63
N HIS A 173 6.43 -17.21 -3.45
CA HIS A 173 5.06 -17.55 -3.87
C HIS A 173 4.00 -16.71 -3.15
N GLN A 174 4.15 -16.53 -1.83
CA GLN A 174 3.26 -15.66 -1.06
C GLN A 174 3.32 -14.20 -1.50
N VAL A 175 4.50 -13.69 -1.86
CA VAL A 175 4.62 -12.33 -2.42
C VAL A 175 3.90 -12.24 -3.76
N THR A 176 4.06 -13.23 -4.65
CA THR A 176 3.29 -13.30 -5.90
C THR A 176 1.78 -13.29 -5.63
N ASP A 177 1.30 -14.07 -4.65
CA ASP A 177 -0.11 -14.11 -4.25
C ASP A 177 -0.59 -12.76 -3.73
N ILE A 178 0.19 -12.10 -2.87
CA ILE A 178 -0.14 -10.77 -2.32
C ILE A 178 -0.27 -9.76 -3.45
N LEU A 179 0.71 -9.71 -4.37
CA LEU A 179 0.67 -8.78 -5.50
C LEU A 179 -0.51 -9.07 -6.42
N ARG A 180 -0.81 -10.35 -6.69
CA ARG A 180 -1.97 -10.78 -7.49
C ARG A 180 -3.31 -10.33 -6.90
N ASP A 181 -3.47 -10.52 -5.60
CA ASP A 181 -4.76 -10.37 -4.93
C ASP A 181 -4.97 -8.97 -4.33
N SER A 182 -3.89 -8.22 -4.11
CA SER A 182 -3.87 -6.86 -3.53
C SER A 182 -2.81 -5.97 -4.21
N PRO A 183 -2.93 -5.67 -5.52
CA PRO A 183 -1.94 -4.86 -6.23
C PRO A 183 -1.76 -3.44 -5.66
N GLU A 184 -2.74 -2.94 -4.90
CA GLU A 184 -2.72 -1.65 -4.21
C GLU A 184 -1.53 -1.51 -3.24
N VAL A 185 -0.98 -2.62 -2.72
CA VAL A 185 0.23 -2.60 -1.88
C VAL A 185 1.43 -1.98 -2.58
N LEU A 186 1.42 -1.96 -3.92
CA LEU A 186 2.48 -1.35 -4.70
C LEU A 186 2.48 0.18 -4.58
N GLU A 187 1.39 0.79 -4.15
CA GLU A 187 1.26 2.24 -3.96
C GLU A 187 1.26 2.65 -2.47
N GLU A 188 1.05 1.71 -1.55
CA GLU A 188 1.09 1.98 -0.11
C GLU A 188 2.48 2.44 0.36
N ASP A 189 2.52 3.40 1.29
CA ASP A 189 3.77 3.74 1.98
C ASP A 189 4.42 2.49 2.60
N LEU A 190 5.75 2.36 2.45
CA LEU A 190 6.46 1.16 2.88
C LEU A 190 6.41 0.94 4.39
N ALA A 191 6.47 2.02 5.17
CA ALA A 191 6.38 1.91 6.62
C ALA A 191 4.97 1.51 7.06
N LYS A 192 3.92 2.08 6.44
CA LYS A 192 2.53 1.66 6.68
C LYS A 192 2.28 0.20 6.31
N LEU A 193 2.83 -0.26 5.17
CA LEU A 193 2.71 -1.65 4.73
C LEU A 193 3.43 -2.61 5.70
N GLU A 194 4.66 -2.28 6.11
CA GLU A 194 5.41 -3.05 7.11
C GLU A 194 4.65 -3.10 8.44
N TYR A 195 4.11 -1.97 8.88
CA TYR A 195 3.36 -1.88 10.12
C TYR A 195 2.04 -2.67 10.08
N LYS A 196 1.36 -2.71 8.93
CA LYS A 196 0.17 -3.55 8.73
C LYS A 196 0.50 -5.03 8.91
N PHE A 197 1.63 -5.49 8.36
CA PHE A 197 2.14 -6.83 8.61
C PHE A 197 2.47 -7.05 10.10
N GLN A 198 3.21 -6.14 10.72
CA GLN A 198 3.60 -6.24 12.14
C GLN A 198 2.40 -6.33 13.07
N TYR A 199 1.34 -5.55 12.79
CA TYR A 199 0.09 -5.62 13.54
C TYR A 199 -0.52 -7.02 13.44
N ALA A 200 -0.68 -7.57 12.24
CA ALA A 200 -1.21 -8.92 12.09
C ALA A 200 -0.31 -9.99 12.76
N TYR A 201 1.01 -9.86 12.63
CA TYR A 201 1.95 -10.87 13.14
C TYR A 201 2.11 -10.83 14.67
N PHE A 202 2.39 -9.64 15.22
CA PHE A 202 2.68 -9.47 16.65
C PHE A 202 1.43 -9.21 17.47
N ARG A 203 0.50 -8.37 16.97
CA ARG A 203 -0.67 -7.96 17.75
C ARG A 203 -1.85 -8.92 17.63
N MET A 204 -2.02 -9.57 16.47
CA MET A 204 -3.05 -10.60 16.28
C MET A 204 -2.49 -12.03 16.40
N GLY A 205 -1.17 -12.22 16.39
CA GLY A 205 -0.55 -13.55 16.45
C GLY A 205 -0.79 -14.41 15.19
N VAL A 206 -1.12 -13.79 14.06
CA VAL A 206 -1.42 -14.46 12.79
C VAL A 206 -0.13 -14.79 12.04
N ARG A 207 -0.07 -15.96 11.38
CA ARG A 207 1.08 -16.36 10.54
C ARG A 207 0.87 -16.03 9.07
N GLN A 208 1.97 -15.82 8.34
CA GLN A 208 2.00 -15.41 6.94
C GLN A 208 1.07 -16.22 6.02
N PRO A 209 1.04 -17.58 6.07
CA PRO A 209 0.14 -18.35 5.20
C PRO A 209 -1.33 -17.99 5.39
N GLU A 210 -1.75 -17.74 6.63
CA GLU A 210 -3.12 -17.35 6.94
C GLU A 210 -3.42 -15.92 6.49
N MET A 211 -2.46 -14.98 6.64
CA MET A 211 -2.60 -13.62 6.12
C MET A 211 -2.84 -13.60 4.60
N VAL A 212 -2.09 -14.41 3.85
CA VAL A 212 -2.24 -14.52 2.39
C VAL A 212 -3.56 -15.17 2.03
N LYS A 213 -3.91 -16.29 2.68
CA LYS A 213 -5.20 -16.99 2.47
C LYS A 213 -6.40 -16.10 2.74
N ALA A 214 -6.33 -15.26 3.77
CA ALA A 214 -7.36 -14.30 4.14
C ALA A 214 -7.25 -12.94 3.43
N LYS A 215 -6.33 -12.81 2.44
CA LYS A 215 -6.11 -11.61 1.63
C LYS A 215 -5.99 -10.33 2.48
N LEU A 216 -5.24 -10.42 3.58
CA LEU A 216 -5.05 -9.36 4.59
C LEU A 216 -4.82 -7.98 3.97
N PHE A 217 -3.99 -7.93 2.92
CA PHE A 217 -3.52 -6.69 2.32
C PHE A 217 -4.58 -5.95 1.47
N ARG A 218 -5.74 -6.56 1.19
CA ARG A 218 -6.87 -5.86 0.56
C ARG A 218 -7.56 -4.87 1.50
N LEU A 219 -7.32 -4.99 2.80
CA LEU A 219 -7.91 -4.12 3.81
C LEU A 219 -6.95 -2.98 4.19
N SER A 220 -7.54 -1.84 4.54
CA SER A 220 -6.82 -0.78 5.22
C SER A 220 -6.43 -1.24 6.64
N LEU A 221 -5.35 -0.66 7.17
CA LEU A 221 -4.96 -0.90 8.55
C LEU A 221 -6.07 -0.50 9.55
N SER A 222 -6.80 0.58 9.27
CA SER A 222 -7.89 1.04 10.13
C SER A 222 -9.04 0.05 10.19
N GLU A 223 -9.41 -0.56 9.06
CA GLU A 223 -10.46 -1.57 9.00
C GLU A 223 -10.01 -2.86 9.70
N LEU A 224 -8.77 -3.31 9.45
CA LEU A 224 -8.17 -4.46 10.13
C LEU A 224 -8.22 -4.29 11.66
N ARG A 225 -7.76 -3.14 12.16
CA ARG A 225 -7.80 -2.78 13.58
C ARG A 225 -9.21 -2.77 14.13
N CYS A 226 -10.13 -2.09 13.45
CA CYS A 226 -11.51 -1.98 13.91
C CYS A 226 -12.17 -3.37 14.03
N ARG A 227 -12.02 -4.25 13.03
CA ARG A 227 -12.60 -5.59 13.10
C ARG A 227 -11.96 -6.42 14.20
N HIS A 228 -10.64 -6.48 14.24
CA HIS A 228 -9.92 -7.22 15.28
C HIS A 228 -10.26 -6.75 16.70
N CYS A 229 -10.13 -5.45 16.99
CA CYS A 229 -10.35 -4.91 18.33
C CYS A 229 -11.82 -5.03 18.77
N PHE A 230 -12.76 -4.98 17.83
CA PHE A 230 -14.17 -5.19 18.16
C PHE A 230 -14.41 -6.62 18.65
N LEU A 231 -13.85 -7.63 17.98
CA LEU A 231 -13.96 -9.03 18.44
C LEU A 231 -13.25 -9.23 19.79
N GLU A 232 -12.06 -8.68 19.94
CA GLU A 232 -11.26 -8.85 21.15
C GLU A 232 -11.93 -8.22 22.38
N ARG A 233 -12.46 -6.99 22.26
CA ARG A 233 -13.20 -6.33 23.35
C ARG A 233 -14.53 -7.02 23.69
N ARG A 234 -15.04 -7.84 22.76
CA ARG A 234 -16.20 -8.69 22.98
C ARG A 234 -15.84 -10.08 23.52
N GLY A 235 -14.56 -10.37 23.71
CA GLY A 235 -14.10 -11.71 24.12
C GLY A 235 -14.31 -12.78 23.05
N LEU A 236 -14.48 -12.39 21.78
CA LEU A 236 -14.63 -13.28 20.62
C LEU A 236 -13.32 -13.47 19.85
N TYR A 237 -12.25 -12.81 20.27
CA TYR A 237 -10.90 -13.02 19.76
C TYR A 237 -9.91 -12.90 20.91
N GLN A 238 -8.96 -13.82 20.95
CA GLN A 238 -7.85 -13.78 21.88
C GLN A 238 -6.55 -13.86 21.10
N THR A 239 -5.62 -12.94 21.34
CA THR A 239 -4.29 -13.04 20.74
C THR A 239 -3.61 -14.35 21.19
N PRO A 240 -3.18 -15.22 20.27
CA PRO A 240 -2.54 -16.48 20.61
C PRO A 240 -1.28 -16.29 21.47
N ASP A 241 -1.04 -17.23 22.38
CA ASP A 241 0.15 -17.23 23.23
C ASP A 241 1.43 -17.60 22.43
N LYS A 242 2.57 -17.74 23.13
CA LYS A 242 3.85 -18.10 22.50
C LYS A 242 3.83 -19.45 21.78
N LYS A 243 2.93 -20.36 22.15
CA LYS A 243 2.71 -21.67 21.51
C LYS A 243 1.66 -21.60 20.41
N GLY A 244 1.05 -20.43 20.19
CA GLY A 244 -0.04 -20.24 19.24
C GLY A 244 -1.39 -20.73 19.78
N GLN A 245 -1.54 -20.87 21.10
CA GLN A 245 -2.75 -21.37 21.75
C GLN A 245 -3.63 -20.24 22.27
N THR A 246 -4.93 -20.48 22.30
CA THR A 246 -5.96 -19.57 22.83
C THR A 246 -6.91 -20.35 23.73
N LEU A 247 -7.54 -19.67 24.69
CA LEU A 247 -8.55 -20.26 25.59
C LEU A 247 -9.89 -20.41 24.87
N ILE A 248 -10.16 -19.52 23.93
CA ILE A 248 -11.32 -19.56 23.04
C ILE A 248 -10.89 -19.94 21.62
N LEU A 249 -11.79 -20.54 20.85
CA LEU A 249 -11.56 -20.74 19.42
C LEU A 249 -11.76 -19.41 18.69
N ASN A 250 -10.67 -18.81 18.22
CA ASN A 250 -10.75 -17.62 17.38
C ASN A 250 -11.48 -17.93 16.06
N PRO A 251 -12.31 -17.01 15.56
CA PRO A 251 -12.87 -17.11 14.22
C PRO A 251 -11.76 -17.21 13.17
N PRO A 252 -11.94 -17.97 12.08
CA PRO A 252 -10.98 -18.02 10.99
C PRO A 252 -10.73 -16.62 10.42
N LEU A 253 -9.48 -16.27 10.13
CA LEU A 253 -9.14 -14.91 9.71
C LEU A 253 -9.89 -14.46 8.45
N LYS A 254 -10.19 -15.38 7.52
CA LYS A 254 -11.01 -15.08 6.34
C LYS A 254 -12.42 -14.59 6.70
N ASP A 255 -13.00 -15.06 7.79
CA ASP A 255 -14.35 -14.69 8.23
C ASP A 255 -14.33 -13.34 8.97
N ILE A 256 -13.16 -12.98 9.53
CA ILE A 256 -12.91 -11.64 10.06
C ILE A 256 -12.70 -10.65 8.90
N LEU A 257 -11.95 -11.01 7.85
CA LEU A 257 -11.40 -10.07 6.88
C LEU A 257 -12.10 -10.06 5.50
N CYS A 258 -12.40 -11.24 4.95
CA CYS A 258 -12.85 -11.39 3.55
C CYS A 258 -14.37 -11.32 3.34
N VAL A 259 -15.16 -11.12 4.40
CA VAL A 259 -16.63 -11.07 4.31
C VAL A 259 -17.16 -9.63 4.35
N SER A 260 -18.40 -9.46 3.89
CA SER A 260 -19.11 -8.18 3.94
C SER A 260 -19.24 -7.69 5.40
N LYS A 261 -19.40 -6.38 5.58
CA LYS A 261 -19.64 -5.81 6.92
C LYS A 261 -20.84 -6.47 7.61
N GLU A 262 -21.91 -6.73 6.88
CA GLU A 262 -23.12 -7.36 7.40
C GLU A 262 -22.86 -8.80 7.87
N THR A 263 -22.21 -9.63 7.06
CA THR A 263 -21.86 -11.00 7.44
C THR A 263 -20.90 -11.02 8.62
N TYR A 264 -19.89 -10.14 8.61
CA TYR A 264 -18.96 -9.98 9.73
C TYR A 264 -19.72 -9.67 11.04
N LEU A 265 -20.65 -8.72 11.02
CA LEU A 265 -21.38 -8.32 12.21
C LEU A 265 -22.37 -9.38 12.71
N THR A 266 -23.12 -9.98 11.81
CA THR A 266 -24.19 -10.93 12.17
C THR A 266 -23.67 -12.31 12.52
N GLN A 267 -22.66 -12.81 11.81
CA GLN A 267 -22.20 -14.20 11.93
C GLN A 267 -20.90 -14.38 12.71
N VAL A 268 -20.07 -13.33 12.81
CA VAL A 268 -18.74 -13.43 13.44
C VAL A 268 -18.69 -12.61 14.72
N ALA A 269 -19.05 -11.33 14.63
CA ALA A 269 -18.98 -10.43 15.77
C ALA A 269 -20.22 -10.49 16.67
N MET A 270 -21.34 -11.04 16.20
CA MET A 270 -22.61 -11.11 16.92
C MET A 270 -23.10 -9.72 17.39
N GLY A 271 -22.96 -8.68 16.57
CA GLY A 271 -23.25 -7.27 16.94
C GLY A 271 -24.07 -6.52 15.91
N THR A 272 -24.62 -5.38 16.32
CA THR A 272 -25.43 -4.53 15.45
C THR A 272 -24.57 -3.58 14.61
N ALA A 273 -25.14 -3.04 13.54
CA ALA A 273 -24.47 -2.05 12.70
C ALA A 273 -24.17 -0.76 13.46
N GLU A 274 -25.07 -0.40 14.38
CA GLU A 274 -25.00 0.78 15.24
C GLU A 274 -23.88 0.66 16.27
N GLU A 275 -23.80 -0.48 16.97
CA GLU A 275 -22.72 -0.77 17.93
C GLU A 275 -21.36 -0.64 17.26
N PHE A 276 -21.19 -1.27 16.10
CA PHE A 276 -19.93 -1.22 15.38
C PHE A 276 -19.63 0.18 14.83
N HIS A 277 -20.64 0.94 14.42
CA HIS A 277 -20.44 2.33 13.97
C HIS A 277 -19.94 3.23 15.09
N VAL A 278 -20.55 3.14 16.28
CA VAL A 278 -20.08 3.88 17.47
C VAL A 278 -18.67 3.42 17.83
N PHE A 279 -18.42 2.11 17.83
CA PHE A 279 -17.10 1.56 18.11
C PHE A 279 -16.02 2.10 17.17
N ARG A 280 -16.28 2.19 15.86
CA ARG A 280 -15.32 2.77 14.90
C ARG A 280 -14.95 4.21 15.23
N LYS A 281 -15.92 5.02 15.69
CA LYS A 281 -15.65 6.41 16.10
C LYS A 281 -14.80 6.46 17.36
N LEU A 282 -15.07 5.59 18.34
CA LEU A 282 -14.25 5.50 19.57
C LEU A 282 -12.82 5.06 19.23
N MET A 283 -12.67 4.00 18.41
CA MET A 283 -11.37 3.51 17.95
C MET A 283 -10.56 4.54 17.17
N ALA A 284 -11.20 5.40 16.37
CA ALA A 284 -10.51 6.47 15.65
C ALA A 284 -9.93 7.50 16.62
N ARG A 285 -10.70 7.92 17.63
CA ARG A 285 -10.24 8.86 18.66
C ARG A 285 -9.10 8.29 19.51
N GLU A 286 -9.17 7.02 19.88
CA GLU A 286 -8.11 6.34 20.62
C GLU A 286 -6.80 6.32 19.81
N GLN A 287 -6.86 6.00 18.52
CA GLN A 287 -5.67 5.97 17.65
C GLN A 287 -5.06 7.35 17.42
N GLU A 288 -5.88 8.40 17.31
CA GLU A 288 -5.39 9.78 17.24
C GLU A 288 -4.70 10.21 18.53
N ALA A 289 -5.20 9.78 19.70
CA ALA A 289 -4.56 10.05 20.97
C ALA A 289 -3.21 9.31 21.11
N GLU A 290 -3.16 8.02 20.75
CA GLU A 290 -1.92 7.23 20.75
C GLU A 290 -0.85 7.83 19.82
N GLY A 291 -1.24 8.27 18.61
CA GLY A 291 -0.33 8.89 17.66
C GLY A 291 0.28 10.20 18.16
N ARG A 292 -0.51 11.02 18.88
CA ARG A 292 -0.01 12.25 19.52
C ARG A 292 0.97 11.93 20.65
N GLU A 293 0.67 10.96 21.51
CA GLU A 293 1.56 10.58 22.61
C GLU A 293 2.93 10.04 22.13
N ASP A 294 2.96 9.34 21.00
CA ASP A 294 4.20 8.88 20.38
C ASP A 294 5.03 10.04 19.80
N GLU A 295 4.40 11.12 19.33
CA GLU A 295 5.07 12.33 18.84
C GLU A 295 5.74 13.11 19.99
N TYR A 296 5.03 13.30 21.11
CA TYR A 296 5.60 13.93 22.31
C TYR A 296 6.73 13.11 22.96
N SER A 297 6.66 11.78 22.90
CA SER A 297 7.69 10.90 23.48
C SER A 297 9.02 10.90 22.71
N ILE A 298 9.05 11.40 21.47
CA ILE A 298 10.28 11.53 20.67
C ILE A 298 10.99 12.86 20.96
N ASP A 299 10.23 13.90 21.31
CA ASP A 299 10.75 15.25 21.54
C ASP A 299 11.44 15.39 22.90
N GLU A 300 10.95 14.69 23.94
CA GLU A 300 11.61 14.64 25.26
C GLU A 300 12.97 13.92 25.22
N GLU A 301 13.19 12.97 24.31
CA GLU A 301 14.43 12.17 24.22
C GLU A 301 15.57 12.90 23.46
N LEU A 302 15.28 14.03 22.80
CA LEU A 302 16.26 14.88 22.12
C LEU A 302 16.68 16.12 22.95
N GLY A 303 16.12 16.27 24.17
CA GLY A 303 16.33 17.43 25.04
C GLY A 303 17.41 17.27 26.12
N GLU A 304 18.02 16.08 26.27
CA GLU A 304 19.05 15.79 27.28
C GLU A 304 20.45 15.65 26.64
N ASP A 305 20.90 16.69 25.94
CA ASP A 305 22.33 16.95 25.74
C ASP A 305 22.50 18.48 25.87
N LYS A 306 22.54 18.96 27.11
CA LYS A 306 23.06 20.29 27.42
C LYS A 306 24.32 20.13 28.23
N ASP A 307 25.40 20.56 27.59
CA ASP A 307 26.75 20.72 28.07
C ASP A 307 26.79 21.29 29.50
N ASP A 308 27.38 20.51 30.42
CA ASP A 308 28.04 21.06 31.61
C ASP A 308 29.56 20.90 31.39
N ASP A 309 30.13 21.83 30.64
CA ASP A 309 31.55 22.18 30.72
C ASP A 309 31.75 22.99 32.01
N ASP A 310 32.30 22.38 33.06
CA ASP A 310 33.02 23.13 34.10
C ASP A 310 34.34 22.43 34.45
N ASP A 311 35.41 23.19 34.25
CA ASP A 311 36.81 22.82 34.38
C ASP A 311 37.24 22.85 35.85
N ASN A 312 37.69 21.71 36.40
CA ASN A 312 38.78 21.74 37.36
C ASN A 312 39.51 20.38 37.54
N GLY A 313 40.78 20.35 37.12
CA GLY A 313 41.88 19.92 37.99
C GLY A 313 42.05 18.44 38.40
N LEU A 314 42.98 17.78 37.70
CA LEU A 314 44.00 16.83 38.20
C LEU A 314 43.71 15.31 38.33
N HIS A 315 44.70 14.57 37.80
CA HIS A 315 45.17 13.21 38.12
C HIS A 315 44.65 12.00 37.31
N ARG A 316 45.30 11.81 36.15
CA ARG A 316 45.99 10.58 35.70
C ARG A 316 45.63 9.26 36.43
N LYS A 317 44.90 8.37 35.74
CA LYS A 317 45.23 6.93 35.71
C LYS A 317 44.65 6.24 34.47
N LYS A 318 45.56 5.82 33.58
CA LYS A 318 45.32 4.85 32.49
C LYS A 318 44.69 3.57 33.06
N ARG A 319 43.55 3.14 32.52
CA ARG A 319 43.20 1.71 32.42
C ARG A 319 42.48 1.41 31.10
N HIS A 320 43.28 0.82 30.23
CA HIS A 320 42.96 0.00 29.07
C HIS A 320 41.80 -0.97 29.34
N TRP A 321 40.78 -1.01 28.47
CA TRP A 321 39.86 -2.13 28.39
C TRP A 321 39.84 -2.72 27.00
N ASN A 322 40.20 -4.00 27.00
CA ASN A 322 40.49 -4.86 25.89
C ASN A 322 39.20 -5.52 25.40
N THR A 323 39.05 -5.63 24.09
CA THR A 323 37.99 -6.37 23.41
C THR A 323 38.13 -7.87 23.68
N GLY A 324 37.06 -8.53 24.14
CA GLY A 324 37.07 -9.93 24.51
C GLY A 324 35.86 -10.69 24.00
N TYR A 325 35.89 -11.09 22.72
CA TYR A 325 35.06 -12.18 22.21
C TYR A 325 35.53 -13.51 22.82
N LYS A 326 34.65 -14.24 23.50
CA LYS A 326 34.86 -15.66 23.82
C LYS A 326 34.02 -16.52 22.89
N LYS A 327 34.72 -17.38 22.16
CA LYS A 327 34.22 -18.40 21.24
C LYS A 327 34.28 -19.72 22.01
N ASP A 328 33.16 -20.17 22.55
CA ASP A 328 33.11 -21.48 23.19
C ASP A 328 33.06 -22.57 22.13
N ARG A 329 34.01 -23.50 22.28
CA ARG A 329 34.13 -24.74 21.54
C ARG A 329 34.18 -25.85 22.58
N LYS A 330 33.13 -26.66 22.65
CA LYS A 330 33.20 -28.09 22.91
C LYS A 330 31.98 -28.77 22.33
#